data_AF-A0A553KRV2-F1
#
_entry.id   AF-A0A553KRV2-F1
#
_cell.length_a   1.000
_cell.length_b   1.000
_cell.length_c   1.000
_cell.angle_alpha   90.00
_cell.angle_beta   90.00
_cell.angle_gamma   90.00
#
_symmetry.space_group_name_H-M   'P 1'
#
loop_
_entity.id
_entity.type
_entity.pdbx_description
1 polymer ?
#
loop_
_entity_poly.entity_id
_entity_poly.type
_entity_poly.pdbx_seq_one_letter_code
_entity_poly.pdbx_strand_id
1 'polypeptide(L)'
;MNLEARINEERLRAAEQLDELRKENKRDEELLAEQKRRYLEAVTSQDSKAIDEVNLQIKEITERIQRRKYMIDALSNRNNPNIQRMISEKVAEWIERLKEIDKKAAALHQELMPQREKLLKGLAELNDLNNQAYRLKHAINHYNEQLNSSNRERLGLRKYGIDGYEIHKYINPLLIERGNVYKL
;
A
#
# COMPACT_ATOMS: atom_id res chain seq x y z
N MET A 1 17.69 -10.10 0.43
CA MET A 1 16.85 -10.92 1.34
C MET A 1 15.57 -10.17 1.68
N ASN A 2 14.40 -10.79 1.53
CA ASN A 2 13.07 -10.25 1.89
C ASN A 2 13.03 -9.88 3.40
N LEU A 3 12.31 -8.81 3.79
CA LEU A 3 12.06 -8.42 5.18
C LEU A 3 11.60 -9.62 6.03
N GLU A 4 10.71 -10.44 5.49
CA GLU A 4 10.16 -11.61 6.17
C GLU A 4 11.23 -12.65 6.49
N ALA A 5 12.18 -12.87 5.58
CA ALA A 5 13.33 -13.75 5.83
C ALA A 5 14.25 -13.18 6.93
N ARG A 6 14.53 -11.87 6.92
CA ARG A 6 15.29 -11.19 8.00
C ARG A 6 14.60 -11.30 9.36
N ILE A 7 13.28 -11.11 9.40
CA ILE A 7 12.48 -11.24 10.64
C ILE A 7 12.51 -12.68 11.14
N ASN A 8 12.39 -13.67 10.26
CA ASN A 8 12.42 -15.08 10.65
C ASN A 8 13.79 -15.49 11.22
N GLU A 9 14.89 -15.05 10.62
CA GLU A 9 16.23 -15.25 11.19
C GLU A 9 16.38 -14.61 12.57
N GLU A 10 15.85 -13.40 12.76
CA GLU A 10 15.90 -12.72 14.06
C GLU A 10 15.01 -13.41 15.10
N ARG A 11 13.86 -13.96 14.70
CA ARG A 11 13.00 -14.76 15.57
C ARG A 11 13.69 -16.04 16.03
N LEU A 12 14.40 -16.72 15.13
CA LEU A 12 15.18 -17.92 15.47
C LEU A 12 16.26 -17.58 16.49
N ARG A 13 17.05 -16.53 16.25
CA ARG A 13 18.07 -16.04 17.19
C ARG A 13 17.48 -15.65 18.55
N ALA A 14 16.36 -14.94 18.55
CA ALA A 14 15.68 -14.58 19.79
C ALA A 14 15.12 -15.81 20.53
N ALA A 15 14.63 -16.82 19.81
CA ALA A 15 14.15 -18.06 20.41
C ALA A 15 15.27 -18.85 21.09
N GLU A 16 16.45 -18.94 20.48
CA GLU A 16 17.64 -19.55 21.09
C GLU A 16 18.04 -18.83 22.37
N GLN A 17 18.15 -17.49 22.33
CA GLN A 17 18.45 -16.68 23.52
C GLN A 17 17.40 -16.80 24.62
N LEU A 18 16.12 -16.88 24.25
CA LEU A 18 15.02 -17.09 25.20
C LEU A 18 15.12 -18.45 25.89
N ASP A 19 15.51 -19.50 25.17
CA ASP A 19 15.70 -20.83 25.76
C ASP A 19 16.85 -20.85 26.77
N GLU A 20 17.98 -20.21 26.43
CA GLU A 20 19.11 -20.05 27.35
C GLU A 20 18.73 -19.25 28.60
N LEU A 21 18.08 -18.09 28.43
CA LEU A 21 17.63 -17.27 29.55
C LEU A 21 16.64 -18.01 30.45
N ARG A 22 15.74 -18.84 29.89
CA ARG A 22 14.80 -19.66 30.66
C ARG A 22 15.52 -20.75 31.44
N LYS A 23 16.51 -21.42 30.84
CA LYS A 23 17.35 -22.42 31.52
C LYS A 23 18.12 -21.80 32.69
N GLU A 24 18.73 -20.65 32.47
CA GLU A 24 19.44 -19.93 33.53
C GLU A 24 18.50 -19.43 34.63
N ASN A 25 17.33 -18.90 34.25
CA ASN A 25 16.35 -18.43 35.21
C ASN A 25 15.83 -19.58 36.09
N LYS A 26 15.60 -20.77 35.50
CA LYS A 26 15.24 -21.97 36.25
C LYS A 26 16.33 -22.40 37.24
N ARG A 27 17.61 -22.38 36.81
CA ARG A 27 18.74 -22.67 37.71
C ARG A 27 18.81 -21.70 38.88
N ASP A 28 18.62 -20.41 38.62
CA ASP A 28 18.59 -19.40 39.68
C ASP A 28 17.35 -19.53 40.59
N GLU A 29 16.20 -19.97 40.08
CA GLU A 29 15.03 -20.29 40.90
C GLU A 29 15.29 -21.50 41.83
N GLU A 30 15.98 -22.53 41.35
CA GLU A 30 16.41 -23.68 42.15
C GLU A 30 17.43 -23.26 43.23
N LEU A 31 18.44 -22.46 42.86
CA LEU A 31 19.41 -21.90 43.81
C LEU A 31 18.74 -21.00 44.85
N LEU A 32 17.77 -20.18 44.44
CA LEU A 32 17.01 -19.33 45.37
C LEU A 32 16.24 -20.17 46.39
N ALA A 33 15.64 -21.28 45.95
CA ALA A 33 14.93 -22.20 46.84
C ALA A 33 15.89 -22.87 47.84
N GLU A 34 17.09 -23.26 47.40
CA GLU A 34 18.13 -23.80 48.28
C GLU A 34 18.61 -22.76 49.31
N GLN A 35 18.89 -21.54 48.87
CA GLN A 35 19.34 -20.47 49.76
C GLN A 35 18.28 -20.08 50.78
N LYS A 36 16.99 -20.11 50.40
CA LYS A 36 15.89 -19.92 51.35
C LYS A 36 15.85 -21.01 52.44
N ARG A 37 16.22 -22.26 52.11
CA ARG A 37 16.33 -23.33 53.12
C ARG A 37 17.52 -23.09 54.04
N ARG A 38 18.69 -22.77 53.49
CA ARG A 38 19.90 -22.42 54.28
C ARG A 38 19.66 -21.21 55.18
N TYR A 39 18.88 -20.24 54.73
CA TYR A 39 18.47 -19.10 55.54
C TYR A 39 17.67 -19.54 56.77
N LEU A 40 16.68 -20.42 56.59
CA LEU A 40 15.87 -20.94 57.70
C LEU A 40 16.73 -21.74 58.69
N GLU A 41 17.71 -22.51 58.20
CA GLU A 41 18.67 -23.23 59.04
C GLU A 41 19.55 -22.27 59.85
N ALA A 42 20.11 -21.24 59.22
CA ALA A 42 20.93 -20.21 59.86
C ALA A 42 20.15 -19.40 60.91
N VAL A 43 18.87 -19.10 60.63
CA VAL A 43 17.95 -18.46 61.59
C VAL A 43 17.70 -19.38 62.79
N THR A 44 17.50 -20.68 62.55
CA THR A 44 17.25 -21.66 63.60
C THR A 44 18.47 -21.88 64.48
N SER A 45 19.68 -21.86 63.91
CA SER A 45 20.94 -21.97 64.64
C SER A 45 21.41 -20.65 65.28
N GLN A 46 20.67 -19.55 65.08
CA GLN A 46 21.01 -18.20 65.54
C GLN A 46 22.40 -17.71 65.08
N ASP A 47 22.87 -18.20 63.93
CA ASP A 47 24.16 -17.78 63.35
C ASP A 47 23.97 -16.49 62.53
N SER A 48 24.22 -15.35 63.18
CA SER A 48 24.04 -14.03 62.56
C SER A 48 24.89 -13.82 61.32
N LYS A 49 26.10 -14.40 61.25
CA LYS A 49 26.98 -14.24 60.09
C LYS A 49 26.47 -15.05 58.90
N ALA A 50 26.04 -16.29 59.15
CA ALA A 50 25.44 -17.12 58.12
C ALA A 50 24.13 -16.52 57.58
N ILE A 51 23.32 -15.88 58.43
CA ILE A 51 22.11 -15.15 58.03
C ILE A 51 22.45 -14.02 57.03
N ASP A 52 23.45 -13.20 57.34
CA ASP A 52 23.84 -12.06 56.48
C ASP A 52 24.41 -12.53 55.13
N GLU A 53 25.26 -13.55 55.14
CA GLU A 53 25.84 -14.13 53.91
C GLU A 53 24.76 -14.72 53.00
N VAL A 54 23.82 -15.50 53.56
CA VAL A 54 22.73 -16.10 52.78
C VAL A 54 21.78 -15.02 52.26
N ASN A 55 21.50 -13.98 53.04
CA ASN A 55 20.69 -12.84 52.58
C ASN A 55 21.32 -12.12 51.38
N LEU A 56 22.64 -11.92 51.40
CA LEU A 56 23.35 -11.32 50.27
C LEU A 56 23.19 -12.17 49.01
N GLN A 57 23.39 -13.49 49.13
CA GLN A 57 23.22 -14.43 48.02
C GLN A 57 21.78 -14.46 47.49
N ILE A 58 20.77 -14.46 48.37
CA ILE A 58 19.35 -14.37 47.99
C ILE A 58 19.09 -13.10 47.19
N LYS A 59 19.62 -11.96 47.65
CA LYS A 59 19.45 -10.67 46.97
C LYS A 59 20.08 -10.69 45.58
N GLU A 60 21.32 -11.16 45.45
CA GLU A 60 22.02 -11.28 44.16
C GLU A 60 21.25 -12.17 43.18
N ILE A 61 20.79 -13.34 43.63
CA ILE A 61 19.99 -14.27 42.80
C ILE A 61 18.68 -13.61 42.36
N THR A 62 18.00 -12.92 43.27
CA THR A 62 16.73 -12.24 42.97
C THR A 62 16.92 -11.13 41.93
N GLU A 63 18.00 -10.34 42.05
CA GLU A 63 18.35 -9.31 41.06
C GLU A 63 18.67 -9.93 39.68
N ARG A 64 19.39 -11.07 39.64
CA ARG A 64 19.64 -11.79 38.38
C ARG A 64 18.35 -12.26 37.73
N ILE A 65 17.44 -12.90 38.49
CA ILE A 65 16.12 -13.33 38.01
C ILE A 65 15.34 -12.14 37.44
N GLN A 66 15.30 -11.02 38.16
CA GLN A 66 14.57 -9.85 37.72
C GLN A 66 15.14 -9.26 36.42
N ARG A 67 16.48 -9.16 36.30
CA ARG A 67 17.14 -8.74 35.06
C ARG A 67 16.78 -9.66 33.89
N ARG A 68 16.82 -10.99 34.08
CA ARG A 68 16.45 -11.94 33.02
C ARG A 68 14.98 -11.86 32.63
N LYS A 69 14.07 -11.61 33.57
CA LYS A 69 12.65 -11.38 33.25
C LYS A 69 12.45 -10.21 32.29
N TYR A 70 13.15 -9.09 32.51
CA TYR A 70 13.09 -7.95 31.59
C TYR A 70 13.64 -8.31 30.20
N MET A 71 14.75 -9.06 30.14
CA MET A 71 15.32 -9.51 28.86
C MET A 71 14.39 -10.46 28.12
N ILE A 72 13.75 -11.39 28.83
CA ILE A 72 12.76 -12.33 28.28
C ILE A 72 11.57 -11.58 27.71
N ASP A 73 11.04 -10.59 28.44
CA ASP A 73 9.92 -9.77 27.98
C ASP A 73 10.29 -8.97 26.73
N ALA A 74 11.48 -8.35 26.72
CA ALA A 74 12.00 -7.61 25.59
C ALA A 74 12.23 -8.49 24.34
N LEU A 75 12.68 -9.73 24.51
CA LEU A 75 12.91 -10.66 23.39
C LEU A 75 11.64 -11.39 22.92
N SER A 76 10.51 -11.19 23.60
CA SER A 76 9.24 -11.79 23.19
C SER A 76 8.85 -11.35 21.78
N ASN A 77 8.14 -12.24 21.05
CA ASN A 77 7.87 -12.09 19.61
C ASN A 77 7.30 -10.72 19.18
N ARG A 78 6.55 -10.03 20.05
CA ARG A 78 5.96 -8.72 19.74
C ARG A 78 6.80 -7.54 20.23
N ASN A 79 7.63 -7.73 21.25
CA ASN A 79 8.40 -6.65 21.87
C ASN A 79 9.86 -6.61 21.39
N ASN A 80 10.30 -7.61 20.60
CA ASN A 80 11.67 -7.68 20.12
C ASN A 80 12.09 -6.37 19.39
N PRO A 81 13.03 -5.59 19.96
CA PRO A 81 13.35 -4.26 19.46
C PRO A 81 14.01 -4.30 18.08
N ASN A 82 14.77 -5.35 17.76
CA ASN A 82 15.38 -5.51 16.44
C ASN A 82 14.32 -5.76 15.38
N ILE A 83 13.35 -6.63 15.65
CA ILE A 83 12.22 -6.89 14.74
C ILE A 83 11.39 -5.62 14.55
N GLN A 84 11.08 -4.90 15.64
CA GLN A 84 10.33 -3.65 15.57
C GLN A 84 11.06 -2.58 14.75
N ARG A 85 12.39 -2.48 14.89
CA ARG A 85 13.21 -1.58 14.08
C ARG A 85 13.17 -1.97 12.59
N MET A 86 13.35 -3.25 12.26
CA MET A 86 13.29 -3.72 10.87
C MET A 86 11.95 -3.44 10.21
N ILE A 87 10.84 -3.66 10.93
CA ILE A 87 9.49 -3.35 10.44
C ILE A 87 9.33 -1.84 10.25
N SER A 88 9.71 -1.04 11.25
CA SER A 88 9.57 0.42 11.21
C SER A 88 10.34 1.06 10.05
N GLU A 89 11.59 0.64 9.84
CA GLU A 89 12.41 1.09 8.71
C GLU A 89 11.73 0.78 7.37
N LYS A 90 11.21 -0.45 7.20
CA LYS A 90 10.59 -0.85 5.93
C LYS A 90 9.25 -0.16 5.70
N VAL A 91 8.44 0.02 6.74
CA VAL A 91 7.18 0.76 6.66
C VAL A 91 7.45 2.23 6.32
N ALA A 92 8.47 2.86 6.91
CA ALA A 92 8.85 4.22 6.57
C ALA A 92 9.24 4.36 5.09
N GLU A 93 10.03 3.43 4.56
CA GLU A 93 10.37 3.37 3.13
C GLU A 93 9.11 3.27 2.25
N TRP A 94 8.17 2.39 2.61
CA TRP A 94 6.90 2.23 1.88
C TRP A 94 6.03 3.48 1.94
N ILE A 95 5.97 4.17 3.09
CA ILE A 95 5.23 5.42 3.24
C ILE A 95 5.81 6.50 2.31
N GLU A 96 7.13 6.66 2.26
CA GLU A 96 7.75 7.63 1.35
C GLU A 96 7.50 7.26 -0.11
N ARG A 97 7.57 5.96 -0.45
CA ARG A 97 7.27 5.51 -1.80
C ARG A 97 5.81 5.78 -2.20
N LEU A 98 4.87 5.59 -1.28
CA LEU A 98 3.46 5.92 -1.50
C LEU A 98 3.28 7.43 -1.74
N LYS A 99 3.95 8.29 -0.96
CA LYS A 99 3.92 9.74 -1.18
C LYS A 99 4.47 10.13 -2.55
N GLU A 100 5.55 9.48 -3.02
CA GLU A 100 6.08 9.72 -4.36
C GLU A 100 5.09 9.32 -5.46
N ILE A 101 4.44 8.16 -5.31
CA ILE A 101 3.43 7.69 -6.26
C ILE A 101 2.24 8.65 -6.30
N ASP A 102 1.75 9.07 -5.14
CA ASP A 102 0.65 10.03 -5.02
C ASP A 102 0.99 11.38 -5.69
N LYS A 103 2.19 11.91 -5.45
CA LYS A 103 2.67 13.12 -6.13
C LYS A 103 2.71 12.97 -7.65
N LYS A 104 3.21 11.83 -8.15
CA LYS A 104 3.24 11.54 -9.59
C LYS A 104 1.84 11.43 -10.18
N ALA A 105 0.93 10.77 -9.47
CA ALA A 105 -0.47 10.64 -9.87
C ALA A 105 -1.16 12.01 -9.91
N ALA A 106 -0.96 12.84 -8.89
CA ALA A 106 -1.51 14.20 -8.84
C ALA A 106 -0.97 15.08 -9.99
N ALA A 107 0.33 15.02 -10.27
CA ALA A 107 0.94 15.74 -11.39
C ALA A 107 0.36 15.29 -12.74
N LEU A 108 0.26 13.98 -12.96
CA LEU A 108 -0.33 13.44 -14.19
C LEU A 108 -1.81 13.82 -14.33
N HIS A 109 -2.56 13.81 -13.24
CA HIS A 109 -3.95 14.28 -13.24
C HIS A 109 -4.05 15.75 -13.64
N GLN A 110 -3.19 16.61 -13.08
CA GLN A 110 -3.13 18.03 -13.45
C GLN A 110 -2.76 18.25 -14.92
N GLU A 111 -1.88 17.42 -15.47
CA GLU A 111 -1.49 17.48 -16.88
C GLU A 111 -2.61 17.02 -17.84
N LEU A 112 -3.33 15.96 -17.47
CA LEU A 112 -4.37 15.35 -18.32
C LEU A 112 -5.69 16.12 -18.28
N MET A 113 -6.00 16.83 -17.19
CA MET A 113 -7.28 17.55 -17.05
C MET A 113 -7.52 18.60 -18.15
N PRO A 114 -6.56 19.50 -18.48
CA PRO A 114 -6.73 20.45 -19.60
C PRO A 114 -6.89 19.75 -20.96
N GLN A 115 -6.20 18.63 -21.17
CA GLN A 115 -6.31 17.86 -22.42
C GLN A 115 -7.70 17.24 -22.55
N ARG A 116 -8.24 16.71 -21.45
CA ARG A 116 -9.62 16.21 -21.38
C ARG A 116 -10.62 17.31 -21.69
N GLU A 117 -10.47 18.50 -21.10
CA GLU A 117 -11.36 19.63 -21.40
C GLU A 117 -11.30 20.04 -22.86
N LYS A 118 -10.10 20.11 -23.45
CA LYS A 118 -9.92 20.44 -24.87
C LYS A 118 -10.55 19.39 -25.78
N LEU A 119 -10.41 18.11 -25.45
CA LEU A 119 -11.04 17.01 -26.18
C LEU A 119 -12.57 17.12 -26.12
N LEU A 120 -13.14 17.35 -24.94
CA LEU A 120 -14.59 17.49 -24.78
C LEU A 120 -15.15 18.69 -25.58
N LYS A 121 -14.43 19.81 -25.60
CA LYS A 121 -14.79 20.98 -26.44
C LYS A 121 -14.76 20.63 -27.93
N GLY A 122 -13.69 19.99 -28.41
CA GLY A 122 -13.59 19.55 -29.81
C GLY A 122 -14.67 18.54 -30.20
N LEU A 123 -15.03 17.61 -29.30
CA LEU A 123 -16.13 16.67 -29.51
C LEU A 123 -17.49 17.39 -29.62
N ALA A 124 -17.72 18.43 -28.82
CA ALA A 124 -18.93 19.25 -28.91
C ALA A 124 -19.02 19.99 -30.26
N GLU A 125 -17.90 20.57 -30.72
CA GLU A 125 -17.80 21.22 -32.03
C GLU A 125 -18.04 20.24 -33.18
N LEU A 126 -17.44 19.05 -33.15
CA LEU A 126 -17.69 18.01 -34.14
C LEU A 126 -19.15 17.57 -34.17
N ASN A 127 -19.79 17.47 -33.01
CA ASN A 127 -21.21 17.14 -32.93
C ASN A 127 -22.09 18.26 -33.52
N ASP A 128 -21.75 19.53 -33.29
CA ASP A 128 -22.46 20.65 -33.91
C ASP A 128 -22.31 20.64 -35.43
N LEU A 129 -21.09 20.44 -35.95
CA LEU A 129 -20.84 20.28 -37.39
C LEU A 129 -21.62 19.10 -37.97
N ASN A 130 -21.71 17.98 -37.26
CA ASN A 130 -22.52 16.84 -37.66
C ASN A 130 -24.00 17.21 -37.79
N ASN A 131 -24.54 17.97 -36.85
CA ASN A 131 -25.92 18.46 -36.90
C ASN A 131 -26.15 19.45 -38.04
N GLN A 132 -25.21 20.38 -38.27
CA GLN A 132 -25.26 21.32 -39.39
C GLN A 132 -25.25 20.58 -40.73
N ALA A 133 -24.33 19.63 -40.91
CA ALA A 133 -24.26 18.80 -42.12
C ALA A 133 -25.55 18.01 -42.34
N TYR A 134 -26.13 17.46 -41.29
CA TYR A 134 -27.42 16.76 -41.35
C TYR A 134 -28.56 17.68 -41.80
N ARG A 135 -28.67 18.88 -41.24
CA ARG A 135 -29.67 19.89 -41.65
C ARG A 135 -29.50 20.29 -43.11
N LEU A 136 -28.28 20.57 -43.54
CA LEU A 136 -27.98 20.93 -44.92
C LEU A 136 -28.31 19.78 -45.88
N LYS A 137 -27.95 18.54 -45.52
CA LYS A 137 -28.30 17.35 -46.30
C LYS A 137 -29.81 17.23 -46.50
N HIS A 138 -30.59 17.41 -45.43
CA HIS A 138 -32.05 17.40 -45.52
C HIS A 138 -32.59 18.50 -46.43
N ALA A 139 -32.11 19.74 -46.27
CA ALA A 139 -32.53 20.85 -47.12
C ALA A 139 -32.18 20.60 -48.60
N ILE A 140 -30.96 20.11 -48.88
CA ILE A 140 -30.53 19.80 -50.24
C ILE A 140 -31.40 18.71 -50.84
N ASN A 141 -31.69 17.62 -50.11
CA ASN A 141 -32.53 16.54 -50.60
C ASN A 141 -33.96 17.02 -50.89
N HIS A 142 -34.53 17.85 -50.01
CA HIS A 142 -35.86 18.45 -50.22
C HIS A 142 -35.95 19.28 -51.50
N TYR A 143 -34.95 20.13 -51.77
CA TYR A 143 -34.94 20.94 -52.99
C TYR A 143 -34.50 20.16 -54.24
N ASN A 144 -33.69 19.11 -54.10
CA ASN A 144 -33.27 18.25 -55.21
C ASN A 144 -34.46 17.61 -55.92
N GLU A 145 -35.51 17.26 -55.19
CA GLU A 145 -36.77 16.73 -55.74
C GLU A 145 -37.50 17.75 -56.63
N GLN A 146 -37.28 19.05 -56.40
CA GLN A 146 -37.93 20.14 -57.13
C GLN A 146 -37.12 20.61 -58.35
N LEU A 147 -35.85 20.22 -58.46
CA LEU A 147 -34.99 20.63 -59.56
C LEU A 147 -35.25 19.83 -60.84
N ASN A 148 -35.20 20.49 -61.99
CA ASN A 148 -35.18 19.82 -63.30
C ASN A 148 -33.84 19.08 -63.53
N SER A 149 -33.79 18.24 -64.56
CA SER A 149 -32.60 17.41 -64.89
C SER A 149 -31.35 18.25 -65.16
N SER A 150 -31.48 19.33 -65.94
CA SER A 150 -30.37 20.22 -66.30
C SER A 150 -29.73 20.89 -65.07
N ASN A 151 -30.54 21.39 -64.13
CA ASN A 151 -30.05 22.01 -62.90
C ASN A 151 -29.44 21.00 -61.92
N ARG A 152 -30.00 19.79 -61.83
CA ARG A 152 -29.40 18.71 -61.01
C ARG A 152 -28.03 18.29 -61.52
N GLU A 153 -27.91 18.11 -62.83
CA GLU A 153 -26.66 17.75 -63.48
C GLU A 153 -25.58 18.83 -63.29
N ARG A 154 -25.96 20.11 -63.44
CA ARG A 154 -25.06 21.24 -63.16
C ARG A 154 -24.53 21.28 -61.72
N LEU A 155 -25.34 20.86 -60.75
CA LEU A 155 -24.97 20.84 -59.32
C LEU A 155 -24.34 19.51 -58.88
N GLY A 156 -24.17 18.54 -59.79
CA GLY A 156 -23.64 17.22 -59.47
C GLY A 156 -24.53 16.38 -58.53
N LEU A 157 -25.82 16.70 -58.44
CA LEU A 157 -26.76 16.01 -57.55
C LEU A 157 -27.29 14.73 -58.20
N ARG A 158 -27.30 13.62 -57.45
CA ARG A 158 -27.90 12.36 -57.90
C ARG A 158 -29.42 12.39 -57.75
N LYS A 159 -30.12 11.52 -58.48
CA LYS A 159 -31.60 11.39 -58.41
C LYS A 159 -32.11 11.11 -56.98
N TYR A 160 -31.30 10.46 -56.14
CA TYR A 160 -31.64 10.08 -54.76
C TYR A 160 -30.96 10.94 -53.69
N GLY A 161 -30.48 12.14 -54.04
CA GLY A 161 -29.92 13.11 -53.09
C GLY A 161 -28.39 13.11 -52.99
N ILE A 162 -27.86 13.73 -51.93
CA ILE A 162 -26.43 13.73 -51.62
C ILE A 162 -26.08 12.60 -50.64
N ASP A 163 -25.10 11.78 -51.02
CA ASP A 163 -24.39 10.88 -50.11
C ASP A 163 -23.25 11.60 -49.38
N GLY A 164 -23.01 11.21 -48.13
CA GLY A 164 -21.73 11.46 -47.47
C GLY A 164 -21.51 12.86 -46.89
N TYR A 165 -21.68 12.97 -45.57
CA TYR A 165 -20.78 13.71 -44.68
C TYR A 165 -20.77 12.96 -43.34
N GLU A 166 -19.93 11.93 -43.25
CA GLU A 166 -19.88 11.04 -42.10
C GLU A 166 -19.02 11.64 -40.99
N ILE A 167 -19.44 12.79 -40.44
CA ILE A 167 -18.68 13.46 -39.38
C ILE A 167 -18.55 12.55 -38.15
N HIS A 168 -19.51 11.66 -37.92
CA HIS A 168 -19.48 10.62 -36.89
C HIS A 168 -18.23 9.71 -36.95
N LYS A 169 -17.63 9.49 -38.13
CA LYS A 169 -16.41 8.66 -38.24
C LYS A 169 -15.18 9.29 -37.56
N TYR A 170 -15.20 10.62 -37.38
CA TYR A 170 -14.16 11.36 -36.64
C TYR A 170 -14.45 11.44 -35.14
N ILE A 171 -15.73 11.31 -34.74
CA ILE A 171 -16.17 11.33 -33.35
C ILE A 171 -15.88 9.98 -32.67
N ASN A 172 -16.24 8.87 -33.32
CA ASN A 172 -16.19 7.54 -32.71
C ASN A 172 -14.81 7.13 -32.14
N PRO A 173 -13.67 7.35 -32.83
CA PRO A 173 -12.36 6.98 -32.30
C PRO A 173 -11.93 7.79 -31.06
N LEU A 174 -12.51 8.97 -30.85
CA LEU A 174 -12.19 9.87 -29.74
C LEU A 174 -13.02 9.59 -28.49
N LEU A 175 -14.09 8.81 -28.62
CA LEU A 175 -14.86 8.32 -27.49
C LEU A 175 -14.06 7.18 -26.84
N ILE A 176 -13.27 7.51 -25.83
CA ILE A 176 -12.49 6.53 -25.06
C ILE A 176 -13.47 5.53 -24.43
N GLU A 177 -13.48 4.29 -24.92
CA GLU A 177 -14.14 3.20 -24.22
C GLU A 177 -13.41 2.94 -22.90
N ARG A 178 -14.13 3.03 -21.78
CA ARG A 178 -13.59 2.75 -20.43
C ARG A 178 -12.79 1.44 -20.35
N GLY A 179 -13.10 0.46 -21.20
CA GLY A 179 -12.42 -0.84 -21.25
C GLY A 179 -11.00 -0.83 -21.80
N ASN A 180 -10.58 0.17 -22.59
CA ASN A 180 -9.25 0.19 -23.19
C ASN A 180 -8.15 0.72 -22.25
N VAL A 181 -8.54 1.44 -21.19
CA VAL A 181 -7.61 1.98 -20.18
C VAL A 181 -7.08 0.90 -19.23
N TYR A 182 -7.81 -0.21 -19.07
CA TYR A 182 -7.48 -1.31 -18.14
C TYR A 182 -6.89 -2.55 -18.84
N LYS A 183 -6.59 -2.47 -20.15
CA LYS A 183 -6.08 -3.58 -20.97
C LYS A 183 -4.57 -3.50 -21.27
N LEU A 184 -3.89 -2.48 -20.75
CA LEU A 184 -2.43 -2.32 -20.79
C LEU A 184 -1.83 -2.84 -19.49
#